data_AF-A0A258SRV5-F1
#
_entry.id   AF-A0A258SRV5-F1
#
_cell.length_a   1.000
_cell.length_b   1.000
_cell.length_c   1.000
_cell.angle_alpha   90.00
_cell.angle_beta   90.00
_cell.angle_gamma   90.00
#
_symmetry.space_group_name_H-M   'P 1'
#
loop_
_entity.id
_entity.type
_entity.pdbx_description
1 polymer ?
#
loop_
_entity_poly.entity_id
_entity_poly.type
_entity_poly.pdbx_seq_one_letter_code
_entity_poly.pdbx_strand_id
1 'polypeptide(L)'
;MSAVNSKTLGKLVVVTLLMFGFGFALVPFYYKICEATGINSGAEQTLVKNTQIDTRRWVTLEFDANTNTSLPWQFRPLQSSLRVHPGQLVQVEYEVINNSDHAIVGQAVPSYGPARAAAFFKKIECFCFTPQTLAAGERRRMPVLFVLDRA
;
A
#
# COMPACT_ATOMS: atom_id res chain seq x y z
N MET A 1 -23.37 22.30 -44.58
CA MET A 1 -22.19 21.55 -44.11
C MET A 1 -22.12 20.23 -44.89
N SER A 2 -21.09 20.06 -45.73
CA SER A 2 -21.04 19.03 -46.79
C SER A 2 -21.17 17.59 -46.25
N ALA A 3 -22.06 16.81 -46.87
CA ALA A 3 -22.46 15.45 -46.48
C ALA A 3 -21.31 14.41 -46.40
N VAL A 4 -20.12 14.74 -46.91
CA VAL A 4 -18.91 13.93 -46.78
C VAL A 4 -18.35 13.96 -45.35
N ASN A 5 -18.51 15.08 -44.64
CA ASN A 5 -17.88 15.29 -43.34
C ASN A 5 -18.65 14.63 -42.18
N SER A 6 -19.95 14.41 -42.31
CA SER A 6 -20.79 13.79 -41.27
C SER A 6 -20.50 12.30 -41.09
N LYS A 7 -20.19 11.57 -42.18
CA LYS A 7 -19.78 10.16 -42.12
C LYS A 7 -18.40 10.01 -41.47
N THR A 8 -17.47 10.91 -41.77
CA THR A 8 -16.14 10.93 -41.14
C THR A 8 -16.22 11.33 -39.67
N LEU A 9 -17.03 12.33 -39.33
CA LEU A 9 -17.31 12.72 -37.95
C LEU A 9 -17.91 11.56 -37.14
N GLY A 10 -18.89 10.85 -37.70
CA GLY A 10 -19.48 9.68 -37.04
C GLY A 10 -18.45 8.58 -36.76
N LYS A 11 -17.56 8.28 -37.72
CA LYS A 11 -16.46 7.33 -37.51
C LYS A 11 -15.50 7.77 -36.41
N LEU A 12 -15.13 9.06 -36.38
CA LEU A 12 -14.23 9.62 -35.36
C LEU A 12 -14.85 9.58 -33.95
N VAL A 13 -16.15 9.85 -33.82
CA VAL A 13 -16.86 9.74 -32.54
C VAL A 13 -16.90 8.29 -32.05
N VAL A 14 -17.20 7.33 -32.93
CA VAL A 14 -17.20 5.90 -32.58
C VAL A 14 -15.80 5.44 -32.13
N VAL A 15 -14.75 5.81 -32.87
CA VAL A 15 -13.37 5.46 -32.50
C VAL A 15 -13.00 6.06 -31.15
N THR A 16 -13.33 7.32 -30.91
CA THR A 16 -13.07 7.99 -29.63
C THR A 16 -13.75 7.25 -28.47
N LEU A 17 -15.05 6.95 -28.58
CA LEU A 17 -15.79 6.21 -27.55
C LEU A 17 -15.20 4.82 -27.30
N LEU A 18 -14.73 4.15 -28.35
CA LEU A 18 -14.09 2.84 -28.23
C LEU A 18 -12.75 2.93 -27.49
N MET A 19 -11.92 3.94 -27.79
CA MET A 19 -10.64 4.17 -27.09
C MET A 19 -10.86 4.48 -25.61
N PHE A 20 -11.83 5.32 -25.26
CA PHE A 20 -12.19 5.61 -23.87
C PHE A 20 -12.76 4.39 -23.15
N GLY A 21 -13.65 3.63 -23.82
CA GLY A 21 -14.19 2.38 -23.28
C GLY A 21 -13.10 1.35 -23.00
N PHE A 22 -12.12 1.23 -23.90
CA PHE A 22 -10.96 0.36 -23.71
C PHE A 22 -10.07 0.81 -22.54
N GLY A 23 -9.80 2.12 -22.45
CA GLY A 23 -9.08 2.71 -21.32
C GLY A 23 -9.74 2.44 -19.98
N PHE A 24 -11.07 2.55 -19.90
CA PHE A 24 -11.82 2.25 -18.69
C PHE A 24 -11.84 0.75 -18.38
N ALA A 25 -11.96 -0.11 -19.40
CA ALA A 25 -11.96 -1.57 -19.25
C ALA A 25 -10.59 -2.15 -18.85
N LEU A 26 -9.49 -1.44 -19.11
CA LEU A 26 -8.15 -1.85 -18.69
C LEU A 26 -8.02 -1.97 -17.16
N VAL A 27 -8.74 -1.16 -16.39
CA VAL A 27 -8.71 -1.20 -14.92
C VAL A 27 -9.22 -2.54 -14.36
N PRO A 28 -10.47 -2.99 -14.64
CA PRO A 28 -10.93 -4.30 -14.18
C PRO A 28 -10.13 -5.46 -14.78
N PHE A 29 -9.62 -5.31 -16.01
CA PHE A 29 -8.77 -6.32 -16.63
C PHE A 29 -7.43 -6.49 -15.90
N TYR A 30 -6.81 -5.38 -15.48
CA TYR A 30 -5.62 -5.39 -14.63
C TYR A 30 -5.86 -6.16 -13.33
N TYR A 31 -6.98 -5.90 -12.64
CA TYR A 31 -7.32 -6.62 -11.41
C TYR A 31 -7.50 -8.12 -11.65
N LYS A 32 -8.10 -8.53 -12.77
CA LYS A 32 -8.27 -9.95 -13.12
C LYS A 32 -6.95 -10.65 -13.44
N ILE A 33 -6.02 -9.95 -14.11
CA ILE A 33 -4.66 -10.48 -14.32
C ILE A 33 -3.92 -10.57 -12.97
N CYS A 34 -4.03 -9.56 -12.12
CA CYS A 34 -3.45 -9.55 -10.77
C CYS A 34 -3.96 -10.71 -9.92
N GLU A 35 -5.26 -10.99 -9.97
CA GLU A 35 -5.90 -12.14 -9.33
C GLU A 35 -5.36 -13.47 -9.87
N ALA A 36 -5.27 -13.62 -11.20
CA ALA A 36 -4.77 -14.84 -11.84
C ALA A 36 -3.26 -15.09 -11.60
N THR A 37 -2.47 -14.03 -11.47
CA THR A 37 -1.02 -14.09 -11.24
C THR A 37 -0.63 -14.08 -9.76
N GLY A 38 -1.58 -13.80 -8.86
CA GLY A 38 -1.34 -13.71 -7.42
C GLY A 38 -0.57 -12.46 -6.99
N ILE A 39 -0.48 -11.44 -7.85
CA ILE A 39 0.26 -10.20 -7.59
C ILE A 39 -0.75 -9.10 -7.26
N ASN A 40 -0.66 -8.49 -6.08
CA ASN A 40 -1.38 -7.25 -5.75
C ASN A 40 -2.89 -7.30 -6.05
N SER A 41 -3.54 -8.47 -5.83
CA SER A 41 -4.99 -8.57 -5.86
C SER A 41 -5.49 -7.56 -4.84
N GLY A 42 -6.22 -6.53 -5.29
CA GLY A 42 -6.78 -5.48 -4.47
C GLY A 42 -7.84 -6.02 -3.51
N ALA A 43 -7.45 -6.97 -2.68
CA ALA A 43 -8.21 -7.50 -1.58
C ALA A 43 -8.58 -6.28 -0.76
N GLU A 44 -9.86 -5.95 -0.83
CA GLU A 44 -10.56 -5.15 0.16
C GLU A 44 -9.89 -5.41 1.50
N GLN A 45 -9.58 -4.31 2.20
CA GLN A 45 -9.16 -4.31 3.59
C GLN A 45 -10.14 -5.18 4.35
N THR A 46 -9.81 -6.47 4.44
CA THR A 46 -10.73 -7.48 4.93
C THR A 46 -10.71 -7.25 6.40
N LEU A 47 -11.75 -6.54 6.89
CA LEU A 47 -11.94 -6.25 8.31
C LEU A 47 -11.64 -7.53 9.07
N VAL A 48 -10.70 -7.44 10.01
CA VAL A 48 -10.16 -8.59 10.75
C VAL A 48 -11.32 -9.37 11.37
N LYS A 49 -11.74 -10.43 10.69
CA LYS A 49 -12.80 -11.32 11.14
C LYS A 49 -12.11 -12.42 11.94
N ASN A 50 -12.24 -12.31 13.26
CA ASN A 50 -11.85 -13.30 14.27
C ASN A 50 -10.40 -13.19 14.77
N THR A 51 -10.25 -12.62 15.98
CA THR A 51 -9.00 -12.37 16.72
C THR A 51 -8.58 -13.51 17.64
N GLN A 52 -9.10 -14.73 17.45
CA GLN A 52 -8.54 -15.83 18.22
C GLN A 52 -7.03 -15.91 17.93
N ILE A 53 -6.22 -16.04 18.97
CA ILE A 53 -4.76 -16.07 18.89
C ILE A 53 -4.33 -17.53 18.85
N ASP A 54 -3.55 -17.93 17.83
CA ASP A 54 -2.95 -19.26 17.75
C ASP A 54 -1.64 -19.29 18.52
N THR A 55 -1.68 -19.83 19.75
CA THR A 55 -0.53 -19.91 20.64
C THR A 55 0.41 -21.08 20.33
N ARG A 56 0.07 -21.96 19.37
CA ARG A 56 0.85 -23.18 19.08
C ARG A 56 2.16 -22.90 18.35
N ARG A 57 2.22 -21.79 17.61
CA ARG A 57 3.40 -21.42 16.82
C ARG A 57 3.76 -19.95 17.01
N TRP A 58 5.05 -19.69 16.89
CA TRP A 58 5.60 -18.34 16.85
C TRP A 58 5.96 -17.95 15.43
N VAL A 59 5.73 -16.69 15.09
CA VAL A 59 6.23 -16.07 13.86
C VAL A 59 7.17 -14.95 14.27
N THR A 60 8.41 -15.00 13.77
CA THR A 60 9.36 -13.91 13.93
C THR A 60 9.17 -12.94 12.77
N LEU A 61 8.95 -11.68 13.11
CA LEU A 61 8.89 -10.58 12.19
C LEU A 61 10.20 -9.80 12.28
N GLU A 62 10.71 -9.37 11.14
CA GLU A 62 11.83 -8.45 11.03
C GLU A 62 11.34 -7.17 10.37
N PHE A 63 11.69 -6.04 10.96
CA PHE A 63 11.27 -4.73 10.50
C PHE A 63 12.44 -4.02 9.87
N ASP A 64 12.27 -3.69 8.59
CA ASP A 64 13.23 -2.92 7.82
C ASP A 64 12.62 -1.58 7.41
N ALA A 65 13.47 -0.57 7.28
CA ALA A 65 13.08 0.79 6.92
C ALA A 65 14.16 1.42 6.05
N ASN A 66 13.77 1.80 4.83
CA ASN A 66 14.65 2.48 3.89
C ASN A 66 14.04 3.81 3.46
N THR A 67 14.89 4.79 3.20
CA THR A 67 14.49 6.08 2.61
C THR A 67 15.14 6.23 1.24
N ASN A 68 14.51 7.00 0.36
CA ASN A 68 15.13 7.42 -0.88
C ASN A 68 16.29 8.37 -0.55
N THR A 69 17.44 8.23 -1.22
CA THR A 69 18.60 9.12 -1.08
C THR A 69 18.28 10.59 -1.32
N SER A 70 17.26 10.91 -2.11
CA SER A 70 16.82 12.29 -2.36
C SER A 70 15.89 12.86 -1.28
N LEU A 71 15.41 12.03 -0.35
CA LEU A 71 14.55 12.44 0.75
C LEU A 71 15.42 12.57 2.01
N PRO A 72 15.67 13.78 2.54
CA PRO A 72 16.53 14.00 3.72
C PRO A 72 15.81 13.63 5.03
N TRP A 73 15.13 12.48 5.03
CA TRP A 73 14.46 11.93 6.19
C TRP A 73 15.28 10.78 6.76
N GLN A 74 15.32 10.71 8.08
CA GLN A 74 15.72 9.50 8.79
C GLN A 74 14.46 8.72 9.13
N PHE A 75 14.37 7.47 8.67
CA PHE A 75 13.28 6.57 8.98
C PHE A 75 13.84 5.28 9.54
N ARG A 76 13.43 4.90 10.75
CA ARG A 76 13.91 3.68 11.39
C ARG A 76 12.82 3.03 12.24
N PRO A 77 12.76 1.70 12.32
CA PRO A 77 11.93 1.03 13.31
C PRO A 77 12.54 1.25 14.70
N LEU A 78 11.69 1.36 15.73
CA LEU A 78 12.18 1.34 17.11
C LEU A 78 12.59 -0.06 17.58
N GLN A 79 12.09 -1.09 16.90
CA GLN A 79 12.36 -2.49 17.19
C GLN A 79 12.61 -3.24 15.87
N SER A 80 13.76 -3.90 15.75
CA SER A 80 14.18 -4.58 14.51
C SER A 80 13.57 -5.97 14.35
N SER A 81 13.17 -6.63 15.44
CA SER A 81 12.53 -7.94 15.39
C SER A 81 11.50 -8.11 16.51
N LEU A 82 10.42 -8.85 16.23
CA LEU A 82 9.38 -9.18 17.19
C LEU A 82 8.85 -10.60 16.95
N ARG A 83 8.62 -11.35 18.02
CA ARG A 83 7.95 -12.65 17.96
C ARG A 83 6.47 -12.47 18.31
N VAL A 84 5.60 -12.95 17.44
CA VAL A 84 4.15 -12.81 17.56
C VAL A 84 3.43 -14.12 17.30
N HIS A 85 2.23 -14.23 17.85
CA HIS A 85 1.32 -15.32 17.52
C HIS A 85 0.36 -14.91 16.39
N PRO A 86 0.06 -15.79 15.43
CA PRO A 86 -0.98 -15.52 14.44
C PRO A 86 -2.33 -15.23 15.11
N GLY A 87 -3.04 -14.22 14.61
CA GLY A 87 -4.27 -13.66 15.17
C GLY A 87 -4.06 -12.60 16.23
N GLN A 88 -2.82 -12.38 16.70
CA GLN A 88 -2.49 -11.33 17.66
C GLN A 88 -2.51 -9.95 17.01
N LEU A 89 -3.10 -8.98 17.71
CA LEU A 89 -2.97 -7.57 17.38
C LEU A 89 -1.58 -7.07 17.76
N VAL A 90 -0.87 -6.50 16.80
CA VAL A 90 0.51 -6.06 16.95
C VAL A 90 0.60 -4.58 16.60
N GLN A 91 1.17 -3.81 17.52
CA GLN A 91 1.54 -2.42 17.30
C GLN A 91 3.06 -2.31 17.28
N VAL A 92 3.59 -1.68 16.23
CA VAL A 92 5.00 -1.33 16.14
C VAL A 92 5.16 0.15 15.87
N GLU A 93 6.23 0.75 16.39
CA GLU A 93 6.50 2.17 16.21
C GLU A 93 7.71 2.39 15.31
N TYR A 94 7.56 3.32 14.38
CA TYR A 94 8.67 3.86 13.60
C TYR A 94 8.95 5.29 14.01
N GLU A 95 10.22 5.67 13.98
CA GLU A 95 10.65 7.05 14.14
C GLU A 95 10.97 7.65 12.78
N VAL A 96 10.38 8.81 12.51
CA VAL A 96 10.65 9.63 11.33
C VAL A 96 11.20 10.97 11.79
N ILE A 97 12.31 11.41 11.19
CA ILE A 97 12.91 12.73 11.44
C ILE A 97 13.13 13.41 10.09
N ASN A 98 12.63 14.63 9.93
CA ASN A 98 12.98 15.47 8.81
C ASN A 98 14.28 16.24 9.11
N ASN A 99 15.38 15.89 8.46
CA ASN A 99 16.68 16.53 8.67
C ASN A 99 16.90 17.75 7.75
N SER A 100 15.91 18.16 6.96
CA SER A 100 15.99 19.39 6.18
C SER A 100 15.61 20.64 6.98
N ASP A 101 15.84 21.79 6.35
CA ASP A 101 15.51 23.13 6.81
C ASP A 101 14.11 23.62 6.38
N HIS A 102 13.32 22.78 5.70
CA HIS A 102 11.99 23.12 5.20
C HIS A 102 11.00 21.96 5.39
N ALA A 103 9.70 22.27 5.32
CA ALA A 103 8.66 21.25 5.41
C ALA A 103 8.67 20.35 4.16
N ILE A 104 8.60 19.04 4.37
CA ILE A 104 8.57 18.04 3.29
C ILE A 104 7.35 17.16 3.48
N VAL A 105 6.73 16.76 2.36
CA VAL A 105 5.68 15.75 2.34
C VAL A 105 6.28 14.43 1.89
N GLY A 106 6.09 13.38 2.67
CA GLY A 106 6.53 12.02 2.37
C GLY A 106 5.43 11.02 2.63
N GLN A 107 5.52 9.86 1.98
CA GLN A 107 4.59 8.75 2.16
C GLN A 107 5.39 7.46 2.23
N ALA A 108 5.15 6.65 3.26
CA ALA A 108 5.75 5.33 3.33
C ALA A 108 4.95 4.34 2.47
N VAL A 109 5.66 3.44 1.78
CA VAL A 109 5.06 2.36 0.99
C VAL A 109 5.50 1.03 1.63
N PRO A 110 4.56 0.21 2.15
CA PRO A 110 4.91 -1.06 2.73
C PRO A 110 5.32 -2.07 1.66
N SER A 111 6.25 -2.95 2.02
CA SER A 111 6.53 -4.18 1.28
C SER A 111 6.68 -5.33 2.26
N TYR A 112 6.29 -6.54 1.84
CA TYR A 112 6.30 -7.73 2.69
C TYR A 112 7.14 -8.82 2.02
N GLY A 113 8.14 -9.32 2.74
CA GLY A 113 9.00 -10.43 2.32
C GLY A 113 8.82 -11.64 3.23
N PRO A 114 8.76 -12.87 2.69
CA PRO A 114 8.63 -13.24 1.27
C PRO A 114 7.26 -12.85 0.70
N ALA A 115 7.11 -12.77 -0.64
CA ALA A 115 5.89 -12.28 -1.29
C ALA A 115 4.58 -12.94 -0.80
N ARG A 116 4.62 -14.25 -0.51
CA ARG A 116 3.48 -15.00 0.05
C ARG A 116 3.00 -14.47 1.40
N ALA A 117 3.87 -13.81 2.17
CA ALA A 117 3.53 -13.25 3.48
C ALA A 117 2.51 -12.11 3.37
N ALA A 118 2.45 -11.39 2.24
CA ALA A 118 1.54 -10.26 2.05
C ALA A 118 0.06 -10.62 2.27
N ALA A 119 -0.35 -11.86 1.95
CA ALA A 119 -1.71 -12.34 2.18
C ALA A 119 -2.10 -12.43 3.67
N PHE A 120 -1.11 -12.63 4.54
CA PHE A 120 -1.29 -12.80 5.98
C PHE A 120 -1.27 -11.47 6.74
N PHE A 121 -0.71 -10.39 6.17
CA PHE A 121 -0.67 -9.10 6.85
C PHE A 121 -1.99 -8.35 6.63
N LYS A 122 -2.85 -8.34 7.65
CA LYS A 122 -4.08 -7.55 7.68
C LYS A 122 -3.84 -6.25 8.42
N LYS A 123 -3.64 -5.18 7.66
CA LYS A 123 -3.45 -3.82 8.17
C LYS A 123 -4.79 -3.29 8.69
N ILE A 124 -4.80 -2.77 9.92
CA ILE A 124 -6.00 -2.15 10.52
C ILE A 124 -5.96 -0.63 10.34
N GLU A 125 -4.85 -0.01 10.74
CA GLU A 125 -4.64 1.44 10.62
C GLU A 125 -3.19 1.71 10.18
N CYS A 126 -3.00 2.54 9.14
CA CYS A 126 -1.75 3.33 9.05
C CYS A 126 -2.04 4.72 8.57
N PHE A 127 -1.69 5.65 9.43
CA PHE A 127 -1.34 7.02 9.06
C PHE A 127 -0.02 7.09 8.30
N CYS A 128 0.93 6.16 8.51
CA CYS A 128 2.20 6.12 7.76
C CYS A 128 2.06 6.05 6.24
N PHE A 129 1.00 5.44 5.72
CA PHE A 129 0.85 5.18 4.27
C PHE A 129 -0.01 6.23 3.57
N THR A 130 -0.44 7.26 4.27
CA THR A 130 -0.96 8.48 3.66
C THR A 130 0.16 9.52 3.57
N PRO A 131 0.02 10.54 2.69
CA PRO A 131 0.95 11.66 2.68
C PRO A 131 1.02 12.32 4.07
N GLN A 132 2.23 12.41 4.60
CA GLN A 132 2.54 13.03 5.88
C GLN A 132 3.43 14.24 5.64
N THR A 133 3.03 15.39 6.16
CA THR A 133 3.87 16.60 6.18
C THR A 133 4.63 16.65 7.49
N LEU A 134 5.95 16.76 7.40
CA LEU A 134 6.83 17.01 8.55
C LEU A 134 7.51 18.38 8.37
N ALA A 135 7.48 19.19 9.43
CA ALA A 135 8.20 20.46 9.47
C ALA A 135 9.72 20.24 9.49
N ALA A 136 10.49 21.33 9.30
CA ALA A 136 11.95 21.29 9.40
C ALA A 136 12.39 20.81 10.79
N GLY A 137 13.32 19.84 10.84
CA GLY A 137 13.80 19.26 12.11
C GLY A 137 12.78 18.43 12.89
N GLU A 138 11.56 18.24 12.36
CA GLU A 138 10.49 17.58 13.11
C GLU A 138 10.78 16.09 13.28
N ARG A 139 10.61 15.61 14.51
CA ARG A 139 10.66 14.19 14.88
C ARG A 139 9.28 13.71 15.28
N ARG A 140 8.82 12.63 14.64
CA ARG A 140 7.50 12.04 14.89
C ARG A 140 7.60 10.53 15.03
N ARG A 141 6.95 9.99 16.06
CA ARG A 141 6.72 8.55 16.20
C ARG A 141 5.41 8.20 15.51
N MET A 142 5.46 7.20 14.64
CA MET A 142 4.32 6.77 13.86
C MET A 142 4.02 5.30 14.18
N PRO A 143 2.89 5.01 14.86
CA PRO A 143 2.49 3.64 15.12
C PRO A 143 1.89 3.00 13.87
N VAL A 144 2.16 1.71 13.71
CA VAL A 144 1.62 0.83 12.69
C VAL A 144 0.90 -0.31 13.39
N LEU A 145 -0.39 -0.48 13.11
CA LEU A 145 -1.23 -1.50 13.72
C LEU A 145 -1.66 -2.54 12.68
N PHE A 146 -1.30 -3.79 12.93
CA PHE A 146 -1.63 -4.90 12.04
C PHE A 146 -1.95 -6.18 12.82
N VAL A 147 -2.62 -7.10 12.13
CA VAL A 147 -2.86 -8.46 12.59
C VAL A 147 -2.24 -9.41 11.58
N LEU A 148 -1.54 -10.42 12.08
CA LEU A 148 -1.07 -11.53 11.25
C LEU A 148 -2.16 -12.59 11.16
N ASP A 149 -2.77 -12.78 10.00
CA ASP A 149 -3.80 -13.80 9.78
C ASP A 149 -3.24 -15.22 10.00
N ARG A 150 -4.13 -16.13 10.36
CA ARG A 150 -3.84 -17.55 10.56
C ARG A 150 -3.91 -18.35 9.25
N ALA A 151 -4.70 -17.87 8.29
CA ALA A 151 -5.17 -18.60 7.10
C ALA A 151 -4.06 -19.06 6.15
#